data_AF-A0A2G1YNE6-F1
#
_entry.id   AF-A0A2G1YNE6-F1
#
_cell.length_a   1.000
_cell.length_b   1.000
_cell.length_c   1.000
_cell.angle_alpha   90.00
_cell.angle_beta   90.00
_cell.angle_gamma   90.00
#
_symmetry.space_group_name_H-M   'P 1'
#
loop_
_entity.id
_entity.type
_entity.pdbx_description
1 polymer ?
#
loop_
_entity_poly.entity_id
_entity_poly.type
_entity_poly.pdbx_seq_one_letter_code
_entity_poly.pdbx_strand_id
1 'polypeptide(L)'
;MPKIETSTKKSVATPVVEDSIIEPNDVNIDDLFSDVWTKKIKKTKKIEKKVENKRLLEIGKKSKKIDKNAIKPISEKSIDNSVVEKSDDSQKLSTANAVNEYFAKIQALVYQNFVPPPNSQGHSVKAMIELSAIGKVMDFRILTYSNNSSLNDECDKIKDRLMGVLFPVNPQNKSGNYVVMLTSKE
;
A
#
# COMPACT_ATOMS: atom_id res chain seq x y z
N MET A 1 -69.33 14.09 -35.51
CA MET A 1 -68.17 14.81 -34.94
C MET A 1 -68.31 14.81 -33.43
N PRO A 2 -67.35 14.26 -32.67
CA PRO A 2 -67.39 14.22 -31.21
C PRO A 2 -66.93 15.54 -30.58
N LYS A 3 -67.57 15.94 -29.48
CA LYS A 3 -67.25 17.13 -28.66
C LYS A 3 -66.04 16.85 -27.77
N ILE A 4 -65.11 17.80 -27.74
CA ILE A 4 -63.89 17.82 -26.93
C ILE A 4 -64.22 18.49 -25.60
N GLU A 5 -64.03 17.78 -24.50
CA GLU A 5 -64.11 18.33 -23.14
C GLU A 5 -62.71 18.71 -22.65
N THR A 6 -62.49 20.01 -22.43
CA THR A 6 -61.31 20.55 -21.74
C THR A 6 -61.62 20.65 -20.25
N SER A 7 -60.87 19.97 -19.39
CA SER A 7 -60.91 20.15 -17.94
C SER A 7 -59.58 20.67 -17.40
N THR A 8 -59.72 21.54 -16.42
CA THR A 8 -58.82 22.57 -15.92
C THR A 8 -57.81 22.05 -14.90
N LYS A 9 -56.64 22.70 -14.88
CA LYS A 9 -55.54 22.52 -13.92
C LYS A 9 -56.02 22.76 -12.49
N LYS A 10 -55.78 21.82 -11.58
CA LYS A 10 -56.04 21.97 -10.14
C LYS A 10 -54.71 22.10 -9.41
N SER A 11 -54.55 23.23 -8.74
CA SER A 11 -53.41 23.66 -7.93
C SER A 11 -53.24 22.79 -6.68
N VAL A 12 -52.01 22.38 -6.41
CA VAL A 12 -51.58 21.69 -5.19
C VAL A 12 -51.51 22.71 -4.06
N ALA A 13 -52.28 22.49 -2.99
CA ALA A 13 -52.14 23.18 -1.71
C ALA A 13 -51.44 22.23 -0.73
N THR A 14 -50.29 22.64 -0.23
CA THR A 14 -49.53 22.00 0.86
C THR A 14 -50.19 22.30 2.21
N PRO A 15 -50.41 21.29 3.07
CA PRO A 15 -50.68 21.55 4.48
C PRO A 15 -49.37 21.70 5.27
N VAL A 16 -49.28 22.80 6.00
CA VAL A 16 -48.31 23.09 7.05
C VAL A 16 -48.58 22.14 8.22
N VAL A 17 -47.55 21.45 8.73
CA VAL A 17 -47.62 20.67 9.97
C VAL A 17 -46.57 21.23 10.93
N GLU A 18 -47.05 21.53 12.13
CA GLU A 18 -46.42 22.22 13.23
C GLU A 18 -45.25 21.43 13.86
N ASP A 19 -44.22 22.17 14.26
CA ASP A 19 -43.07 21.68 15.02
C ASP A 19 -43.50 21.17 16.41
N SER A 20 -43.57 19.85 16.57
CA SER A 20 -43.56 19.21 17.89
C SER A 20 -42.12 18.89 18.29
N ILE A 21 -41.61 19.59 19.29
CA ILE A 21 -40.34 19.29 19.97
C ILE A 21 -40.50 17.94 20.68
N ILE A 22 -39.82 16.91 20.19
CA ILE A 22 -39.78 15.57 20.80
C ILE A 22 -38.57 15.55 21.74
N GLU A 23 -38.81 15.29 23.03
CA GLU A 23 -37.75 15.06 24.02
C GLU A 23 -36.91 13.84 23.58
N PRO A 24 -35.56 13.88 23.71
CA PRO A 24 -34.73 12.76 23.33
C PRO A 24 -34.96 11.62 24.31
N ASN A 25 -35.80 10.66 23.91
CA ASN A 25 -35.81 9.35 24.55
C ASN A 25 -34.39 8.78 24.39
N ASP A 26 -33.74 8.50 25.51
CA ASP A 26 -32.43 7.86 25.54
C ASP A 26 -32.59 6.43 24.99
N VAL A 27 -32.34 6.28 23.69
CA VAL A 27 -32.47 4.99 23.00
C VAL A 27 -31.29 4.13 23.42
N ASN A 28 -31.50 3.24 24.38
CA ASN A 28 -30.49 2.27 24.76
C ASN A 28 -30.28 1.27 23.60
N ILE A 29 -29.12 1.39 22.95
CA ILE A 29 -28.73 0.64 21.76
C ILE A 29 -28.06 -0.70 22.13
N ASP A 30 -27.76 -0.92 23.42
CA ASP A 30 -26.93 -2.04 23.88
C ASP A 30 -27.64 -3.39 23.71
N ASP A 31 -28.97 -3.40 23.57
CA ASP A 31 -29.78 -4.61 23.39
C ASP A 31 -30.14 -4.90 21.91
N LEU A 32 -29.64 -4.10 20.96
CA LEU A 32 -29.87 -4.35 19.53
C LEU A 32 -29.05 -5.51 18.96
N PHE A 33 -28.07 -6.00 19.71
CA PHE A 33 -27.22 -7.10 19.29
C PHE A 33 -27.21 -8.18 20.37
N SER A 34 -27.96 -9.26 20.12
CA SER A 34 -27.95 -10.42 21.00
C SER A 34 -26.56 -11.07 21.02
N ASP A 35 -26.02 -11.34 22.21
CA ASP A 35 -24.76 -12.04 22.38
C ASP A 35 -24.83 -13.46 21.79
N VAL A 36 -24.16 -13.67 20.66
CA VAL A 36 -24.09 -14.99 20.01
C VAL A 36 -23.03 -15.82 20.71
N TRP A 37 -23.46 -16.91 21.36
CA TRP A 37 -22.58 -17.81 22.08
C TRP A 37 -21.57 -18.48 21.13
N THR A 38 -20.29 -18.13 21.23
CA THR A 38 -19.22 -18.77 20.46
C THR A 38 -18.59 -19.92 21.23
N LYS A 39 -18.30 -21.03 20.54
CA LYS A 39 -17.56 -22.15 21.13
C LYS A 39 -16.14 -21.70 21.50
N LYS A 40 -15.77 -21.78 22.78
CA LYS A 40 -14.39 -21.48 23.26
C LYS A 40 -13.37 -22.37 22.56
N ILE A 41 -12.51 -21.76 21.75
CA ILE A 41 -11.38 -22.43 21.08
C ILE A 41 -10.25 -22.61 22.10
N LYS A 42 -9.93 -23.87 22.44
CA LYS A 42 -8.77 -24.18 23.31
C LYS A 42 -7.48 -23.89 22.54
N LYS A 43 -6.62 -23.02 23.09
CA LYS A 43 -5.29 -22.74 22.53
C LYS A 43 -4.45 -24.01 22.59
N THR A 44 -4.15 -24.60 21.44
CA THR A 44 -3.17 -25.69 21.32
C THR A 44 -1.78 -25.17 21.67
N LYS A 45 -1.14 -25.78 22.67
CA LYS A 45 0.26 -25.49 23.04
C LYS A 45 1.16 -25.74 21.83
N LYS A 46 1.95 -24.73 21.43
CA LYS A 46 3.00 -24.88 20.41
C LYS A 46 4.03 -25.87 20.93
N ILE A 47 4.20 -26.98 20.23
CA ILE A 47 5.32 -27.89 20.46
C ILE A 47 6.54 -27.23 19.81
N GLU A 48 7.49 -26.78 20.63
CA GLU A 48 8.77 -26.28 20.16
C GLU A 48 9.58 -27.46 19.59
N LYS A 49 9.67 -27.53 18.26
CA LYS A 49 10.61 -28.45 17.61
C LYS A 49 12.02 -27.96 17.89
N LYS A 50 12.78 -28.72 18.69
CA LYS A 50 14.20 -28.51 18.95
C LYS A 50 14.97 -28.77 17.64
N VAL A 51 15.34 -27.70 16.93
CA VAL A 51 16.19 -27.79 15.75
C VAL A 51 17.64 -28.00 16.20
N GLU A 52 18.24 -29.14 15.87
CA GLU A 52 19.65 -29.43 16.16
C GLU A 52 20.57 -28.58 15.27
N ASN A 53 21.05 -27.46 15.82
CA ASN A 53 21.94 -26.53 15.14
C ASN A 53 23.42 -26.97 15.15
N LYS A 54 23.74 -28.17 14.64
CA LYS A 54 25.16 -28.56 14.44
C LYS A 54 25.89 -27.68 13.41
N ARG A 55 25.16 -27.08 12.46
CA ARG A 55 25.73 -26.24 11.38
C ARG A 55 26.12 -24.82 11.82
N LEU A 56 25.50 -24.26 12.87
CA LEU A 56 25.78 -22.88 13.32
C LEU A 56 27.14 -22.76 14.04
N LEU A 57 27.60 -23.83 14.69
CA LEU A 57 28.88 -23.86 15.40
C LEU A 57 30.10 -23.75 14.47
N GLU A 58 29.98 -24.17 13.21
CA GLU A 58 31.07 -24.12 12.24
C GLU A 58 31.30 -22.72 11.66
N ILE A 59 30.24 -21.89 11.62
CA ILE A 59 30.30 -20.52 11.09
C ILE A 59 31.05 -19.59 12.06
N GLY A 60 30.87 -19.77 13.37
CA GLY A 60 31.53 -18.95 14.39
C GLY A 60 33.05 -19.16 14.51
N LYS A 61 33.59 -20.27 13.99
CA LYS A 61 35.04 -20.56 14.07
C LYS A 61 35.85 -19.88 12.96
N LYS A 62 35.22 -19.32 11.92
CA LYS A 62 35.91 -18.70 10.78
C LYS A 62 36.01 -17.17 10.85
N SER A 63 35.41 -16.52 11.85
CA SER A 63 35.36 -15.05 11.97
C SER A 63 36.34 -14.48 13.00
N LYS A 64 37.50 -15.11 13.22
CA LYS A 64 38.61 -14.52 13.98
C LYS A 64 39.75 -14.18 13.03
N LYS A 65 39.87 -12.87 12.76
CA LYS A 65 41.04 -12.07 12.31
C LYS A 65 40.64 -11.14 11.16
N ILE A 66 40.33 -9.88 11.50
CA ILE A 66 40.87 -8.70 10.82
C ILE A 66 41.10 -7.66 11.92
N ASP A 67 42.37 -7.30 12.06
CA ASP A 67 42.87 -6.34 13.01
C ASP A 67 42.51 -4.90 12.62
N LYS A 68 42.20 -4.15 13.67
CA LYS A 68 42.25 -2.71 13.87
C LYS A 68 42.91 -1.91 12.74
N ASN A 69 42.11 -1.08 12.06
CA ASN A 69 42.61 0.23 11.66
C ASN A 69 41.53 1.29 11.87
N ALA A 70 41.84 2.25 12.75
CA ALA A 70 40.97 3.32 13.17
C ALA A 70 40.86 4.36 12.04
N ILE A 71 39.68 4.49 11.44
CA ILE A 71 39.36 5.57 10.51
C ILE A 71 38.47 6.55 11.27
N LYS A 72 38.98 7.78 11.44
CA LYS A 72 38.29 8.90 12.09
C LYS A 72 37.12 9.37 11.20
N PRO A 73 35.93 9.64 11.75
CA PRO A 73 34.84 10.22 10.98
C PRO A 73 35.14 11.72 10.74
N ILE A 74 35.25 12.10 9.47
CA ILE A 74 35.28 13.50 9.05
C ILE A 74 33.87 14.07 9.21
N SER A 75 33.77 15.06 10.08
CA SER A 75 32.61 15.90 10.29
C SER A 75 32.42 16.82 9.09
N GLU A 76 31.28 16.74 8.41
CA GLU A 76 30.78 17.84 7.61
C GLU A 76 29.42 18.28 8.16
N LYS A 77 29.40 19.56 8.54
CA LYS A 77 28.28 20.32 9.07
C LYS A 77 27.32 20.70 7.95
N SER A 78 26.13 21.11 8.40
CA SER A 78 25.07 21.90 7.73
C SER A 78 24.10 21.07 6.86
N ILE A 79 22.78 21.27 6.88
CA ILE A 79 21.98 22.47 7.19
C ILE A 79 20.66 22.06 7.88
N ASP A 80 20.24 22.87 8.85
CA ASP A 80 18.93 22.84 9.51
C ASP A 80 17.75 22.96 8.51
N ASN A 81 16.67 22.23 8.75
CA ASN A 81 15.31 22.73 8.52
C ASN A 81 14.30 21.96 9.39
N SER A 82 13.88 22.65 10.45
CA SER A 82 12.60 22.64 11.17
C SER A 82 11.66 21.42 11.12
N VAL A 83 11.37 20.91 12.33
CA VAL A 83 10.04 20.52 12.87
C VAL A 83 9.33 19.31 12.23
N VAL A 84 9.26 18.19 12.97
CA VAL A 84 8.01 17.66 13.59
C VAL A 84 8.41 16.79 14.79
N GLU A 85 7.61 16.92 15.84
CA GLU A 85 7.82 16.49 17.21
C GLU A 85 8.04 14.98 17.40
N LYS A 86 8.85 14.68 18.42
CA LYS A 86 9.06 13.34 18.96
C LYS A 86 7.80 12.90 19.70
N SER A 87 7.30 11.71 19.39
CA SER A 87 6.83 10.82 20.45
C SER A 87 7.54 9.47 20.28
N ASP A 88 8.24 9.14 21.35
CA ASP A 88 9.06 7.97 21.58
C ASP A 88 8.11 6.83 22.00
N ASP A 89 8.07 5.72 21.27
CA ASP A 89 7.97 4.41 21.90
C ASP A 89 8.15 3.23 20.94
N SER A 90 8.94 2.27 21.43
CA SER A 90 9.26 0.96 20.87
C SER A 90 10.36 0.90 19.80
N GLN A 91 11.59 0.81 20.31
CA GLN A 91 12.69 0.09 19.67
C GLN A 91 12.31 -1.37 19.38
N LYS A 92 11.52 -1.59 18.34
CA LYS A 92 11.70 -2.75 17.46
C LYS A 92 12.37 -2.18 16.22
N LEU A 93 13.65 -2.47 16.01
CA LEU A 93 14.31 -2.28 14.71
C LEU A 93 13.54 -3.14 13.69
N SER A 94 12.46 -2.57 13.17
CA SER A 94 11.50 -3.24 12.34
C SER A 94 12.03 -3.16 10.93
N THR A 95 12.53 -4.28 10.43
CA THR A 95 12.89 -4.46 9.03
C THR A 95 11.73 -4.04 8.10
N ALA A 96 10.50 -3.98 8.60
CA ALA A 96 9.32 -3.52 7.89
C ALA A 96 9.41 -2.05 7.42
N ASN A 97 10.02 -1.14 8.19
CA ASN A 97 10.06 0.28 7.80
C ASN A 97 10.95 0.47 6.57
N ALA A 98 12.15 -0.13 6.57
CA ALA A 98 13.07 -0.10 5.44
C ALA A 98 12.50 -0.80 4.18
N VAL A 99 11.73 -1.88 4.35
CA VAL A 99 11.07 -2.57 3.22
C VAL A 99 9.99 -1.69 2.59
N ASN A 100 9.23 -0.97 3.41
CA ASN A 100 8.21 -0.03 2.91
C ASN A 100 8.86 1.14 2.14
N GLU A 101 9.93 1.72 2.67
CA GLU A 101 10.68 2.79 1.98
C GLU A 101 11.26 2.31 0.65
N TYR A 102 11.83 1.11 0.61
CA TYR A 102 12.38 0.54 -0.61
C TYR A 102 11.31 0.33 -1.68
N PHE A 103 10.18 -0.25 -1.28
CA PHE A 103 9.05 -0.45 -2.17
C PHE A 103 8.49 0.88 -2.69
N ALA A 104 8.39 1.90 -1.83
CA ALA A 104 7.99 3.24 -2.25
C ALA A 104 8.94 3.85 -3.28
N LYS A 105 10.25 3.66 -3.15
CA LYS A 105 11.25 4.10 -4.14
C LYS A 105 11.09 3.39 -5.48
N ILE A 106 10.84 2.08 -5.48
CA ILE A 106 10.53 1.34 -6.71
C ILE A 106 9.28 1.91 -7.36
N GLN A 107 8.21 2.09 -6.59
CA GLN A 107 6.95 2.61 -7.11
C GLN A 107 7.16 4.02 -7.70
N ALA A 108 7.87 4.91 -7.01
CA ALA A 108 8.17 6.25 -7.51
C ALA A 108 8.95 6.23 -8.84
N LEU A 109 9.96 5.37 -8.98
CA LEU A 109 10.71 5.25 -10.22
C LEU A 109 9.87 4.68 -11.37
N VAL A 110 9.00 3.72 -11.08
CA VAL A 110 8.05 3.22 -12.07
C VAL A 110 7.14 4.34 -12.54
N TYR A 111 6.60 5.15 -11.61
CA TYR A 111 5.76 6.30 -11.95
C TYR A 111 6.49 7.37 -12.75
N GLN A 112 7.77 7.61 -12.47
CA GLN A 112 8.57 8.58 -13.23
C GLN A 112 8.71 8.20 -14.71
N ASN A 113 8.67 6.90 -15.02
CA ASN A 113 8.76 6.38 -16.38
C ASN A 113 7.40 6.13 -17.02
N PHE A 114 6.31 6.34 -16.28
CA PHE A 114 4.94 6.13 -16.72
C PHE A 114 4.36 7.44 -17.26
N VAL A 115 3.87 7.44 -18.50
CA VAL A 115 3.27 8.62 -19.14
C VAL A 115 1.77 8.37 -19.28
N PRO A 116 0.96 8.77 -18.30
CA PRO A 116 -0.48 8.46 -18.31
C PRO A 116 -1.14 9.06 -19.56
N PRO A 117 -1.89 8.27 -20.34
CA PRO A 117 -2.62 8.79 -21.49
C PRO A 117 -3.78 9.67 -21.05
N PRO A 118 -4.23 10.62 -21.89
CA PRO A 118 -5.42 11.42 -21.59
C PRO A 118 -6.65 10.50 -21.40
N ASN A 119 -7.58 10.90 -20.54
CA ASN A 119 -8.82 10.16 -20.23
C ASN A 119 -8.59 8.78 -19.57
N SER A 120 -7.49 8.61 -18.85
CA SER A 120 -7.20 7.39 -18.07
C SER A 120 -7.41 7.53 -16.56
N GLN A 121 -7.95 8.67 -16.13
CA GLN A 121 -8.30 8.96 -14.74
C GLN A 121 -9.23 7.88 -14.17
N GLY A 122 -8.98 7.49 -12.92
CA GLY A 122 -9.78 6.48 -12.23
C GLY A 122 -9.54 5.03 -12.67
N HIS A 123 -8.77 4.79 -13.75
CA HIS A 123 -8.37 3.45 -14.15
C HIS A 123 -7.01 3.07 -13.53
N SER A 124 -6.88 1.78 -13.19
CA SER A 124 -5.71 1.23 -12.52
C SER A 124 -5.29 -0.08 -13.17
N VAL A 125 -4.00 -0.24 -13.41
CA VAL A 125 -3.38 -1.48 -13.90
C VAL A 125 -2.49 -2.05 -12.81
N LYS A 126 -2.59 -3.35 -12.58
CA LYS A 126 -1.71 -4.05 -11.64
C LYS A 126 -0.63 -4.78 -12.43
N ALA A 127 0.63 -4.49 -12.13
CA ALA A 127 1.78 -5.11 -12.76
C ALA A 127 2.73 -5.71 -11.72
N MET A 128 3.49 -6.72 -12.12
CA MET A 128 4.56 -7.32 -11.36
C MET A 128 5.89 -6.99 -12.03
N ILE A 129 6.82 -6.48 -11.24
CA ILE A 129 8.20 -6.25 -11.65
C ILE A 129 9.11 -7.19 -10.87
N GLU A 130 9.96 -7.91 -11.59
CA GLU A 130 11.03 -8.72 -11.02
C GLU A 130 12.33 -7.93 -11.11
N LEU A 131 12.96 -7.71 -9.96
CA LEU A 131 14.23 -7.00 -9.85
C LEU A 131 15.33 -7.95 -9.41
N SER A 132 16.50 -7.79 -10.02
CA SER A 132 17.74 -8.41 -9.57
C SER A 132 18.23 -7.79 -8.25
N ALA A 133 19.15 -8.46 -7.56
CA ALA A 133 19.77 -7.93 -6.34
C ALA A 133 20.43 -6.55 -6.53
N ILE A 134 20.92 -6.27 -7.74
CA ILE A 134 21.59 -5.01 -8.12
C ILE A 134 20.58 -3.93 -8.58
N GLY A 135 19.28 -4.25 -8.65
CA GLY A 135 18.23 -3.32 -9.09
C GLY A 135 18.02 -3.26 -10.61
N LYS A 136 18.55 -4.21 -11.38
CA LYS A 136 18.18 -4.36 -12.80
C LYS A 136 16.82 -5.04 -12.92
N VAL A 137 16.00 -4.59 -13.87
CA VAL A 137 14.74 -5.26 -14.22
C VAL A 137 15.04 -6.55 -14.94
N MET A 138 14.45 -7.65 -14.45
CA MET A 138 14.57 -8.98 -15.03
C MET A 138 13.34 -9.33 -15.85
N ASP A 139 12.16 -9.05 -15.29
CA ASP A 139 10.88 -9.19 -15.99
C ASP A 139 9.91 -8.11 -15.54
N PHE A 140 8.99 -7.78 -16.44
CA PHE A 140 7.86 -6.93 -16.18
C PHE A 140 6.64 -7.52 -16.88
N ARG A 141 5.59 -7.77 -16.10
CA ARG A 141 4.35 -8.35 -16.61
C ARG A 141 3.14 -7.67 -16.01
N ILE A 142 2.10 -7.52 -16.81
CA ILE A 142 0.81 -7.06 -16.33
C ILE A 142 0.06 -8.26 -15.73
N LEU A 143 -0.45 -8.09 -14.51
CA LEU A 143 -1.26 -9.08 -13.81
C LEU A 143 -2.74 -8.87 -14.08
N THR A 144 -3.17 -7.60 -14.12
CA THR A 144 -4.57 -7.23 -14.31
C THR A 144 -4.63 -5.97 -15.14
N TYR A 145 -5.22 -6.09 -16.33
CA TYR A 145 -5.51 -4.97 -17.21
C TYR A 145 -6.69 -4.15 -16.69
N SER A 146 -6.73 -2.89 -17.09
CA SER A 146 -7.85 -1.98 -16.83
C SER A 146 -8.88 -2.05 -17.97
N ASN A 147 -10.05 -1.44 -17.76
CA ASN A 147 -11.08 -1.28 -18.80
C ASN A 147 -10.72 -0.22 -19.86
N ASN A 148 -9.55 0.41 -19.77
CA ASN A 148 -9.10 1.44 -20.71
C ASN A 148 -7.94 0.91 -21.57
N SER A 149 -8.20 0.76 -22.89
CA SER A 149 -7.22 0.25 -23.85
C SER A 149 -5.96 1.12 -23.91
N SER A 150 -6.12 2.45 -23.95
CA SER A 150 -4.99 3.38 -24.07
C SER A 150 -4.04 3.27 -22.87
N LEU A 151 -4.58 3.09 -21.66
CA LEU A 151 -3.78 2.88 -20.46
C LEU A 151 -3.01 1.56 -20.51
N ASN A 152 -3.66 0.51 -20.99
CA ASN A 152 -3.04 -0.81 -21.14
C ASN A 152 -1.89 -0.75 -22.16
N ASP A 153 -2.10 -0.10 -23.31
CA ASP A 153 -1.08 0.07 -24.35
C ASP A 153 0.15 0.85 -23.84
N GLU A 154 -0.07 1.85 -22.97
CA GLU A 154 1.01 2.58 -22.32
C GLU A 154 1.76 1.70 -21.30
N CYS A 155 1.03 0.87 -20.54
CA CYS A 155 1.65 -0.09 -19.62
C CYS A 155 2.48 -1.15 -20.35
N ASP A 156 2.11 -1.54 -21.57
CA ASP A 156 2.94 -2.45 -22.36
C ASP A 156 4.25 -1.78 -22.80
N LYS A 157 4.18 -0.51 -23.22
CA LYS A 157 5.37 0.29 -23.61
C LYS A 157 6.28 0.63 -22.43
N ILE A 158 5.78 0.61 -21.19
CA ILE A 158 6.61 0.91 -20.02
C ILE A 158 7.66 -0.18 -19.80
N LYS A 159 7.38 -1.42 -20.20
CA LYS A 159 8.29 -2.56 -20.06
C LYS A 159 9.66 -2.22 -20.61
N ASP A 160 9.70 -1.77 -21.86
CA ASP A 160 10.95 -1.46 -22.57
C ASP A 160 11.69 -0.28 -21.94
N ARG A 161 10.95 0.72 -21.44
CA ARG A 161 11.54 1.86 -20.71
C ARG A 161 12.19 1.42 -19.42
N LEU A 162 11.52 0.58 -18.63
CA LEU A 162 12.02 0.11 -17.35
C LEU A 162 13.25 -0.80 -17.48
N MET A 163 13.42 -1.51 -18.59
CA MET A 163 14.64 -2.31 -18.84
C MET A 163 15.92 -1.47 -18.88
N GLY A 164 15.83 -0.19 -19.25
CA GLY A 164 16.95 0.76 -19.25
C GLY A 164 17.18 1.44 -17.90
N VAL A 165 16.27 1.30 -16.93
CA VAL A 165 16.33 2.00 -15.64
C VAL A 165 16.99 1.11 -14.59
N LEU A 166 17.89 1.71 -13.81
CA LEU A 166 18.50 1.06 -12.66
C LEU A 166 17.74 1.44 -11.38
N PHE A 167 17.15 0.46 -10.73
CA PHE A 167 16.48 0.62 -9.45
C PHE A 167 17.48 0.62 -8.29
N PRO A 168 17.10 1.16 -7.11
CA PRO A 168 17.93 1.10 -5.93
C PRO A 168 18.21 -0.35 -5.55
N VAL A 169 19.37 -0.58 -4.93
CA VAL A 169 19.77 -1.90 -4.44
C VAL A 169 18.85 -2.31 -3.30
N ASN A 170 18.40 -3.57 -3.32
CA ASN A 170 17.57 -4.12 -2.24
C ASN A 170 18.38 -4.10 -0.93
N PRO A 171 17.84 -3.57 0.19
CA PRO A 171 18.50 -3.62 1.50
C PRO A 171 18.96 -5.02 1.93
N GLN A 172 18.32 -6.07 1.42
CA GLN A 172 18.65 -7.47 1.70
C GLN A 172 19.59 -8.11 0.66
N ASN A 173 20.02 -7.36 -0.37
CA ASN A 173 20.84 -7.84 -1.49
C ASN A 173 20.29 -9.10 -2.17
N LYS A 174 18.96 -9.19 -2.29
CA LYS A 174 18.26 -10.31 -2.94
C LYS A 174 17.45 -9.80 -4.11
N SER A 175 17.28 -10.67 -5.11
CA SER A 175 16.23 -10.47 -6.11
C SER A 175 14.86 -10.55 -5.44
N GLY A 176 13.89 -9.87 -6.01
CA GLY A 176 12.55 -9.78 -5.46
C GLY A 176 11.51 -9.49 -6.52
N ASN A 177 10.29 -9.96 -6.24
CA ASN A 177 9.10 -9.65 -7.01
C ASN A 177 8.32 -8.56 -6.29
N TYR A 178 7.98 -7.51 -7.00
CA TYR A 178 7.25 -6.37 -6.46
C TYR A 178 6.00 -6.14 -7.30
N VAL A 179 4.85 -6.01 -6.64
CA VAL A 179 3.59 -5.70 -7.31
C VAL A 179 3.41 -4.20 -7.27
N VAL A 180 3.40 -3.56 -8.44
CA VAL A 180 3.17 -2.12 -8.58
C VAL A 180 1.78 -1.88 -9.14
N MET A 181 1.14 -0.83 -8.64
CA MET A 181 -0.14 -0.37 -9.15
C MET A 181 0.12 0.91 -9.92
N LEU A 182 -0.25 0.93 -11.20
CA LEU A 182 -0.16 2.07 -12.10
C LEU A 182 -1.53 2.72 -12.20
N THR A 183 -1.64 3.93 -11.67
CA THR A 183 -2.89 4.70 -11.69
C THR A 183 -2.60 6.08 -12.24
N SER A 184 -3.38 6.52 -13.22
CA SER A 184 -3.31 7.89 -13.69
C SER A 184 -3.95 8.80 -12.65
N LYS A 185 -3.12 9.65 -12.02
CA LYS A 185 -3.63 10.74 -11.18
C LYS A 185 -4.12 11.88 -12.06
N GLU A 186 -5.20 12.51 -11.60
CA GLU A 186 -5.76 13.77 -12.11
C GLU A 186 -4.79 14.94 -11.96
#